data_AF-A0A436C1P2-F1
#
_entry.id   AF-A0A436C1P2-F1
#
_cell.length_a   1.000
_cell.length_b   1.000
_cell.length_c   1.000
_cell.angle_alpha   90.00
_cell.angle_beta   90.00
_cell.angle_gamma   90.00
#
_symmetry.space_group_name_H-M   'P 1'
#
loop_
_entity.id
_entity.type
_entity.pdbx_description
1 polymer ?
#
loop_
_entity_poly.entity_id
_entity_poly.type
_entity_poly.pdbx_seq_one_letter_code
_entity_poly.pdbx_strand_id
1 'polypeptide(L)'
;MSKAASHIAFVSSDTADAKTALESLSARYGQSSVEEAEIVVALGGDGFLLQTLRDTMGTGKKVYGMNRGTIGFLMNEYRSGGLTE
;
A
#
# COMPACT_ATOMS: atom_id res chain seq x y z
N MET A 1 -14.98 11.04 16.78
CA MET A 1 -14.84 11.06 15.30
C MET A 1 -13.37 11.35 15.03
N SER A 2 -12.54 10.52 14.39
CA SER A 2 -12.66 9.72 13.15
C SER A 2 -12.28 8.26 13.42
N LYS A 3 -13.10 7.22 13.16
CA LYS A 3 -13.58 6.60 11.89
C LYS A 3 -12.49 5.80 11.15
N ALA A 4 -12.66 4.47 11.23
CA ALA A 4 -12.01 3.40 10.47
C ALA A 4 -10.52 3.14 10.73
N ALA A 5 -10.22 2.30 11.72
CA ALA A 5 -9.06 1.41 11.62
C ALA A 5 -9.38 0.38 10.52
N SER A 6 -9.29 0.80 9.26
CA SER A 6 -9.40 -0.10 8.12
C SER A 6 -8.26 -1.13 8.25
N HIS A 7 -8.55 -2.42 8.12
CA HIS A 7 -7.50 -3.44 8.06
C HIS A 7 -6.66 -3.19 6.80
N ILE A 8 -5.47 -2.60 6.98
CA ILE A 8 -4.57 -2.25 5.89
C ILE A 8 -3.42 -3.26 5.88
N ALA A 9 -3.15 -3.83 4.70
CA ALA A 9 -1.94 -4.58 4.43
C ALA A 9 -1.00 -3.74 3.57
N PHE A 10 0.21 -3.48 4.06
CA PHE A 10 1.29 -2.87 3.30
C PHE A 10 2.14 -3.97 2.65
N VAL A 11 2.33 -3.89 1.33
CA VAL A 11 3.21 -4.77 0.57
C VAL A 11 4.23 -3.93 -0.18
N SER A 12 5.47 -4.41 -0.31
CA SER A 12 6.54 -3.63 -0.94
C SER A 12 7.31 -4.44 -1.97
N SER A 13 7.81 -3.75 -3.00
CA SER A 13 8.84 -4.30 -3.88
C SER A 13 10.17 -4.49 -3.13
N ASP A 14 11.14 -5.16 -3.76
CA ASP A 14 12.42 -5.50 -3.13
C ASP A 14 13.39 -4.31 -2.93
N THR A 15 13.01 -3.11 -3.37
CA THR A 15 13.82 -1.89 -3.25
C THR A 15 13.92 -1.40 -1.80
N ALA A 16 15.06 -0.82 -1.43
CA ALA A 16 15.32 -0.33 -0.08
C ALA A 16 14.31 0.74 0.37
N ASP A 17 13.95 1.66 -0.53
CA ASP A 17 12.99 2.72 -0.23
C ASP A 17 11.57 2.19 0.02
N ALA A 18 11.16 1.17 -0.73
CA ALA A 18 9.85 0.54 -0.56
C ALA A 18 9.76 -0.25 0.75
N LYS A 19 10.82 -0.98 1.12
CA LYS A 19 10.90 -1.68 2.41
C LYS A 19 10.88 -0.71 3.59
N THR A 20 11.65 0.37 3.51
CA THR A 20 11.66 1.43 4.54
C THR A 20 10.28 2.07 4.69
N ALA A 21 9.58 2.29 3.58
CA ALA A 21 8.21 2.80 3.61
C ALA A 21 7.23 1.81 4.25
N LEU A 22 7.38 0.52 3.97
CA LEU A 22 6.57 -0.53 4.58
C LEU A 22 6.74 -0.50 6.09
N GLU A 23 7.97 -0.55 6.59
CA GLU A 23 8.25 -0.52 8.04
C GLU A 23 7.67 0.74 8.70
N SER A 24 7.89 1.90 8.10
CA SER A 24 7.39 3.18 8.64
C SER A 24 5.86 3.27 8.66
N LEU A 25 5.18 2.82 7.60
CA LEU A 25 3.72 2.86 7.51
C LEU A 25 3.08 1.78 8.38
N SER A 26 3.63 0.56 8.41
CA SER A 26 3.20 -0.51 9.30
C SER A 26 3.34 -0.13 10.77
N ALA A 27 4.43 0.54 11.15
CA ALA A 27 4.60 1.03 12.52
C ALA A 27 3.59 2.13 12.90
N ARG A 28 3.16 2.95 11.93
CA ARG A 28 2.26 4.09 12.16
C ARG A 28 0.78 3.71 12.12
N TYR A 29 0.39 2.85 11.19
CA TYR A 29 -1.00 2.52 10.89
C TYR A 29 -1.40 1.09 11.28
N GLY A 30 -0.44 0.28 11.73
CA GLY A 30 -0.61 -1.15 11.95
C GLY A 30 -0.38 -1.95 10.66
N GLN A 31 -0.37 -3.28 10.79
CA GLN A 31 -0.21 -4.18 9.64
C GLN A 31 -1.12 -5.39 9.80
N SER A 32 -2.02 -5.56 8.84
CA SER A 32 -2.85 -6.76 8.70
C SER A 32 -2.24 -7.71 7.67
N SER A 33 -2.65 -8.99 7.72
CA SER A 33 -2.37 -9.91 6.63
C SER A 33 -3.10 -9.45 5.37
N VAL A 34 -2.56 -9.75 4.18
CA VAL A 34 -3.23 -9.42 2.91
C VAL A 34 -4.61 -10.07 2.86
N GLU A 35 -4.79 -11.25 3.45
CA GLU A 35 -6.04 -12.01 3.45
C GLU A 35 -7.16 -11.30 4.21
N GLU A 36 -6.84 -10.72 5.38
CA GLU A 36 -7.77 -10.02 6.28
C GLU A 36 -7.91 -8.53 5.93
N ALA A 37 -6.99 -7.99 5.14
CA ALA A 37 -7.02 -6.59 4.76
C ALA A 37 -8.14 -6.28 3.76
N GLU A 38 -8.83 -5.17 4.02
CA GLU A 38 -9.80 -4.58 3.09
C GLU A 38 -9.09 -3.68 2.06
N ILE A 39 -7.92 -3.16 2.44
CA ILE A 39 -7.10 -2.25 1.65
C ILE A 39 -5.68 -2.79 1.62
N VAL A 40 -5.14 -2.97 0.42
CA VAL A 40 -3.75 -3.34 0.17
C VAL A 40 -3.02 -2.12 -0.38
N VAL A 41 -1.98 -1.67 0.31
CA VAL A 41 -1.12 -0.56 -0.13
C VAL A 41 0.15 -1.15 -0.72
N ALA A 42 0.31 -1.02 -2.03
CA ALA A 42 1.48 -1.44 -2.77
C ALA A 42 2.53 -0.32 -2.82
N LEU A 43 3.70 -0.57 -2.26
CA LEU A 43 4.83 0.36 -2.17
C LEU A 43 5.90 -0.05 -3.18
N GLY A 44 6.09 0.73 -4.25
CA GLY A 44 7.04 0.36 -5.29
C GLY A 44 6.81 1.07 -6.62
N GLY A 45 7.00 0.33 -7.71
CA GLY A 45 6.81 0.77 -9.11
C GLY A 45 5.46 0.35 -9.71
N ASP A 46 5.15 0.82 -10.92
CA ASP A 46 3.88 0.49 -11.61
C ASP A 46 3.76 -1.02 -11.86
N GLY A 47 4.86 -1.69 -12.20
CA GLY A 47 4.89 -3.14 -12.36
C GLY A 47 4.53 -3.89 -11.08
N PHE A 48 4.91 -3.36 -9.91
CA PHE A 48 4.58 -3.95 -8.62
C PHE A 48 3.10 -3.73 -8.27
N LEU A 49 2.56 -2.55 -8.58
CA LEU A 49 1.13 -2.29 -8.43
C LEU A 49 0.29 -3.22 -9.31
N LEU A 50 0.66 -3.41 -10.58
CA LEU A 50 -0.03 -4.33 -11.49
C LEU A 50 0.04 -5.78 -11.01
N GLN A 51 1.20 -6.21 -10.51
CA GLN A 51 1.35 -7.53 -9.90
C GLN A 51 0.43 -7.68 -8.69
N THR A 52 0.40 -6.70 -7.80
CA THR A 52 -0.48 -6.69 -6.61
C THR A 52 -1.96 -6.71 -6.99
N LEU A 53 -2.36 -5.94 -8.00
CA LEU A 53 -3.72 -5.95 -8.55
C LEU A 53 -4.09 -7.32 -9.13
N ARG A 54 -3.15 -7.98 -9.82
CA ARG A 54 -3.36 -9.33 -10.35
C ARG A 54 -3.51 -10.36 -9.24
N ASP A 55 -2.68 -10.29 -8.21
CA ASP A 55 -2.67 -11.24 -7.09
C ASP A 55 -3.91 -11.09 -6.19
N THR A 56 -4.48 -9.90 -6.13
CA THR A 56 -5.70 -9.59 -5.38
C THR A 56 -6.96 -9.61 -6.26
N MET A 57 -6.83 -9.92 -7.55
CA MET A 57 -7.95 -9.92 -8.49
C MET A 57 -9.02 -10.93 -8.06
N GLY A 58 -10.28 -10.51 -8.04
CA GLY A 58 -11.41 -11.36 -7.62
C GLY A 58 -11.60 -11.49 -6.11
N THR A 59 -10.73 -10.91 -5.28
CA THR A 59 -10.87 -10.93 -3.81
C THR A 59 -11.75 -9.80 -3.25
N GLY A 60 -12.12 -8.83 -4.08
CA GLY A 60 -12.87 -7.63 -3.67
C GLY A 60 -12.05 -6.58 -2.90
N LYS A 61 -10.75 -6.84 -2.67
CA LYS A 61 -9.84 -5.95 -1.94
C LYS A 61 -9.51 -4.72 -2.78
N LYS A 62 -9.40 -3.56 -2.11
CA LYS A 62 -8.98 -2.31 -2.76
C LYS A 62 -7.47 -2.25 -2.76
N VAL A 63 -6.85 -2.00 -3.91
CA VAL A 63 -5.39 -1.83 -4.01
C VAL A 63 -5.05 -0.37 -4.27
N TYR A 64 -4.11 0.16 -3.51
CA TYR A 64 -3.61 1.52 -3.64
C TYR A 64 -2.09 1.51 -3.86
N GLY A 65 -1.62 2.15 -4.92
CA GLY A 65 -0.18 2.28 -5.20
C GLY A 65 0.41 3.57 -4.66
N MET A 66 1.51 3.49 -3.90
CA MET A 66 2.36 4.63 -3.55
C MET A 66 3.73 4.47 -4.16
N ASN A 67 4.15 5.49 -4.90
CA ASN A 67 5.47 5.50 -5.51
C ASN A 67 6.52 6.01 -4.52
N ARG A 68 7.63 5.28 -4.40
CA ARG A 68 8.83 5.69 -3.66
C ARG A 68 10.04 5.96 -4.58
N GLY A 69 9.78 6.40 -5.83
CA GLY A 69 10.78 6.72 -6.86
C GLY A 69 10.31 7.82 -7.82
N THR A 70 10.83 7.83 -9.07
CA THR A 70 10.46 8.79 -10.13
C THR A 70 8.97 8.67 -10.49
N ILE A 71 8.32 9.82 -10.77
CA ILE A 71 6.88 9.95 -11.07
C ILE A 71 6.43 8.83 -12.02
N GLY A 72 5.60 7.93 -11.52
CA GLY A 72 5.00 6.80 -12.24
C GLY A 72 3.59 7.17 -12.65
N PHE A 73 3.16 6.70 -13.83
CA PHE A 73 1.95 7.19 -14.51
C PHE A 73 0.66 6.82 -13.77
N LEU A 74 0.71 5.85 -12.84
CA LEU A 74 -0.45 5.24 -12.18
C LEU A 74 -0.41 5.30 -10.64
N MET A 75 0.66 5.81 -10.05
CA MET A 75 0.87 5.78 -8.60
C MET A 75 0.81 7.16 -7.98
N ASN A 76 0.18 7.24 -6.82
CA ASN A 76 0.13 8.47 -6.06
C ASN A 76 1.50 8.76 -5.45
N GLU A 77 1.80 10.05 -5.30
CA GLU A 77 2.98 10.52 -4.60
C GLU A 77 2.97 10.00 -3.16
N TYR A 78 4.13 9.57 -2.66
CA TYR A 78 4.24 9.07 -1.29
C TYR A 78 3.80 10.15 -0.28
N ARG A 79 2.75 9.84 0.50
CA ARG A 79 2.28 10.69 1.60
C ARG A 79 2.24 9.87 2.88
N SER A 80 2.93 10.38 3.91
CA SER A 80 2.99 9.75 5.24
C SER A 80 1.80 10.09 6.14
N GLY A 81 0.87 10.94 5.70
CA GLY A 81 -0.32 11.39 6.43
C GLY A 81 -1.60 11.36 5.58
N GLY A 82 -2.77 11.46 6.24
CA GLY A 82 -4.09 11.57 5.57
C GLY A 82 -4.67 10.25 5.04
N LEU A 83 -4.15 9.09 5.46
CA LEU A 83 -4.61 7.78 4.95
C LEU A 83 -5.98 7.33 5.50
N THR A 84 -6.45 7.97 6.57
CA THR A 84 -7.70 7.64 7.29
C THR A 84 -8.80 8.68 7.11
N GLU A 85 -8.60 9.70 6.27
CA GLU A 85 -9.57 10.78 6.01
C GLU A 85 -10.46 10.48 4.80
#